data_AF-X0TNR9-F1
#
_entry.id   AF-X0TNR9-F1
#
_cell.length_a   1.000
_cell.length_b   1.000
_cell.length_c   1.000
_cell.angle_alpha   90.00
_cell.angle_beta   90.00
_cell.angle_gamma   90.00
#
_symmetry.space_group_name_H-M   'P 1'
#
loop_
_entity.id
_entity.type
_entity.pdbx_description
1 polymer ?
#
loop_
_entity_poly.entity_id
_entity_poly.type
_entity_poly.pdbx_seq_one_letter_code
_entity_poly.pdbx_strand_id
1 'polypeptide(L)'
;QDTIDPEGGKISRFLDGQPDGILVDKALPTEDILNNSWIKNSMRQNLLKVQEEFFRKGLTSVSDMGINFDTLDFYRDMEEKGYLKMRVHVYLNEVCLK
;
A
#
# COMPACT_ATOMS: atom_id res chain seq x y z
N GLN A 1 -23.24 3.68 -16.27
CA GLN A 1 -23.07 2.62 -17.30
C GLN A 1 -22.05 3.05 -18.35
N ASP A 2 -21.96 4.34 -18.67
CA ASP A 2 -21.08 4.86 -19.73
C ASP A 2 -19.67 5.26 -19.27
N THR A 3 -19.20 4.76 -18.13
CA THR A 3 -17.82 5.02 -17.68
C THR A 3 -16.88 4.36 -18.68
N ILE A 4 -16.12 5.19 -19.40
CA ILE A 4 -15.13 4.74 -20.37
C ILE A 4 -13.96 4.06 -19.66
N ASP A 5 -13.32 3.12 -20.36
CA ASP A 5 -12.09 2.53 -19.87
C ASP A 5 -10.99 3.61 -19.85
N PRO A 6 -10.23 3.75 -18.74
CA PRO A 6 -9.11 4.68 -18.71
C PRO A 6 -7.97 4.17 -19.59
N GLU A 7 -7.13 5.08 -20.08
CA GLU A 7 -5.95 4.71 -20.85
C GLU A 7 -5.02 3.80 -20.02
N GLY A 8 -4.78 2.58 -20.51
CA GLY A 8 -3.99 1.57 -19.79
C GLY A 8 -4.73 0.86 -18.66
N GLY A 9 -6.07 0.91 -18.64
CA GLY A 9 -6.89 0.14 -17.71
C GLY A 9 -8.14 -0.41 -18.39
N LYS A 10 -8.85 -1.31 -17.71
CA LYS A 10 -10.10 -1.88 -18.21
C LYS A 10 -11.11 -2.09 -17.09
N ILE A 11 -12.35 -1.67 -17.34
CA ILE A 11 -13.51 -2.05 -16.53
C ILE A 11 -14.15 -3.25 -17.22
N SER A 12 -14.13 -4.42 -16.58
CA SER A 12 -14.79 -5.60 -17.16
C SER A 12 -16.32 -5.45 -17.11
N ARG A 13 -16.99 -6.03 -18.10
CA ARG A 13 -18.43 -5.89 -18.33
C ARG A 13 -19.03 -7.25 -18.70
N PHE A 14 -20.26 -7.47 -18.28
CA PHE A 14 -21.09 -8.58 -18.73
C PHE A 14 -21.49 -8.40 -20.21
N LEU A 15 -22.13 -9.43 -20.79
CA LEU A 15 -22.58 -9.43 -22.19
C LEU A 15 -23.60 -8.32 -22.50
N ASP A 16 -24.34 -7.85 -21.50
CA ASP A 16 -25.30 -6.75 -21.61
C ASP A 16 -24.66 -5.36 -21.49
N GLY A 17 -23.33 -5.29 -21.34
CA GLY A 17 -22.57 -4.06 -21.22
C GLY A 17 -22.49 -3.48 -19.80
N GLN A 18 -23.08 -4.11 -18.79
CA GLN A 18 -22.99 -3.63 -17.41
C GLN A 18 -21.65 -3.98 -16.77
N PRO A 19 -21.02 -3.07 -15.99
CA PRO A 19 -19.81 -3.40 -15.22
C PRO A 19 -20.02 -4.58 -14.28
N ASP A 20 -19.08 -5.52 -14.28
CA ASP A 20 -19.15 -6.74 -13.44
C ASP A 20 -18.42 -6.62 -12.09
N GLY A 21 -17.76 -5.48 -11.87
CA GLY A 21 -16.99 -5.18 -10.65
C GLY A 21 -15.50 -5.54 -10.73
N ILE A 22 -15.02 -6.06 -11.86
CA ILE A 22 -13.58 -6.34 -12.06
C ILE A 22 -12.91 -5.12 -12.70
N LEU A 23 -11.91 -4.57 -11.99
CA LEU A 23 -11.08 -3.46 -12.43
C LEU A 23 -9.65 -3.96 -12.71
N VAL A 24 -9.12 -3.62 -13.88
CA VAL A 24 -7.80 -4.06 -14.32
C VAL A 24 -6.89 -2.86 -14.54
N ASP A 25 -5.68 -2.94 -13.99
CA ASP A 25 -4.60 -1.96 -14.17
C ASP A 25 -5.07 -0.54 -13.77
N LYS A 26 -4.89 0.48 -14.62
CA LYS A 26 -5.30 1.87 -14.32
C LYS A 26 -6.79 2.10 -14.09
N ALA A 27 -7.64 1.09 -14.27
CA ALA A 27 -9.03 1.16 -13.83
C ALA A 27 -9.18 1.06 -12.30
N LEU A 28 -8.16 0.57 -11.60
CA LEU A 28 -8.12 0.60 -10.14
C LEU A 28 -7.85 2.03 -9.65
N PRO A 29 -8.67 2.57 -8.73
CA PRO A 29 -8.47 3.91 -8.17
C PRO A 29 -7.37 3.89 -7.10
N THR A 30 -6.15 3.55 -7.50
CA THR A 30 -5.03 3.25 -6.61
C THR A 30 -4.68 4.45 -5.74
N GLU A 31 -4.64 5.65 -6.31
CA GLU A 31 -4.38 6.90 -5.59
C GLU A 31 -5.44 7.20 -4.52
N ASP A 32 -6.73 7.00 -4.83
CA ASP A 32 -7.83 7.24 -3.89
C ASP A 32 -7.79 6.23 -2.73
N ILE A 33 -7.46 4.97 -3.04
CA ILE A 33 -7.26 3.93 -2.03
C ILE A 33 -6.08 4.31 -1.12
N LEU A 34 -4.93 4.66 -1.68
CA LEU A 34 -3.73 5.01 -0.91
C LEU A 34 -3.93 6.27 -0.05
N ASN A 35 -4.73 7.23 -0.50
CA ASN A 35 -5.04 8.44 0.26
C ASN A 35 -6.17 8.29 1.26
N ASN A 36 -6.80 7.12 1.35
CA ASN A 36 -7.91 6.87 2.26
C ASN A 36 -7.47 6.99 3.74
N SER A 37 -8.13 7.88 4.48
CA SER A 37 -7.83 8.16 5.90
C SER A 37 -8.00 6.94 6.81
N TRP A 38 -8.94 6.04 6.49
CA TRP A 38 -9.14 4.80 7.23
C TRP A 38 -7.93 3.87 7.12
N ILE A 39 -7.31 3.81 5.93
CA ILE A 39 -6.07 3.04 5.71
C ILE A 39 -4.94 3.66 6.53
N LYS A 40 -4.76 4.99 6.45
CA LYS A 40 -3.73 5.70 7.22
C LYS A 40 -3.87 5.47 8.73
N ASN A 41 -5.10 5.51 9.26
CA ASN A 41 -5.38 5.25 10.67
C ASN A 41 -5.12 3.80 11.10
N SER A 42 -5.16 2.85 10.16
CA SER A 42 -4.95 1.43 10.42
C SER A 42 -3.48 0.99 10.32
N MET A 43 -2.60 1.84 9.78
CA MET A 43 -1.18 1.54 9.52
C MET A 43 -0.45 0.96 10.74
N ARG A 44 -0.60 1.56 11.93
CA ARG A 44 0.02 1.05 13.15
C ARG A 44 -0.44 -0.37 13.50
N GLN A 45 -1.74 -0.63 13.42
CA GLN A 45 -2.30 -1.96 13.74
C GLN A 45 -1.84 -3.01 12.72
N ASN A 46 -1.72 -2.62 11.45
CA ASN A 46 -1.21 -3.49 10.41
C ASN A 46 0.28 -3.81 10.64
N LEU A 47 1.10 -2.81 11.01
CA LEU A 47 2.52 -3.03 11.34
C LEU A 47 2.69 -4.02 12.51
N LEU A 48 1.87 -3.90 13.56
CA LEU A 48 1.91 -4.82 14.70
C LEU A 48 1.56 -6.26 14.31
N LYS A 49 0.54 -6.44 13.46
CA LYS A 49 0.15 -7.78 12.97
C LYS A 49 1.18 -8.40 12.03
N VAL A 50 1.74 -7.60 11.12
CA VAL A 50 2.73 -8.08 10.14
C VAL A 50 4.01 -8.52 10.83
N GLN A 51 4.53 -7.73 11.77
CA GLN A 51 5.75 -8.11 12.48
C GLN A 51 5.53 -9.35 13.35
N GLU A 52 4.36 -9.51 13.99
CA GLU A 52 4.01 -10.71 14.74
C GLU A 52 4.05 -11.96 13.86
N GLU A 53 3.42 -11.89 12.67
CA GLU A 53 3.41 -13.00 11.72
C GLU A 53 4.82 -13.31 11.16
N PHE A 54 5.63 -12.28 10.96
CA PHE A 54 7.02 -12.44 10.51
C PHE A 54 7.87 -13.10 11.59
N PHE A 55 7.77 -12.64 12.84
CA PHE A 55 8.49 -13.26 13.95
C PHE A 55 8.07 -14.72 14.17
N ARG A 56 6.78 -15.04 14.02
CA ARG A 56 6.28 -16.42 14.07
C ARG A 56 6.94 -17.32 13.03
N LYS A 57 7.38 -16.76 11.90
CA LYS A 57 8.10 -17.45 10.82
C LYS A 57 9.64 -17.33 10.93
N GLY A 58 10.16 -16.70 11.98
CA GLY A 58 11.60 -16.47 12.15
C GLY A 58 12.16 -15.32 11.30
N LEU A 59 11.32 -14.53 10.64
CA LEU A 59 11.74 -13.36 9.86
C LEU A 59 11.93 -12.17 10.81
N THR A 60 13.16 -11.65 10.87
CA THR A 60 13.51 -10.54 11.77
C THR A 60 13.97 -9.27 11.04
N SER A 61 14.06 -9.32 9.72
CA SER A 61 14.42 -8.19 8.87
C SER A 61 13.70 -8.24 7.53
N VAL A 62 13.40 -7.07 6.97
CA VAL A 62 12.84 -6.91 5.63
C VAL A 62 13.53 -5.76 4.91
N SER A 63 13.48 -5.81 3.59
CA SER A 63 13.85 -4.69 2.73
C SER A 63 12.58 -4.17 2.07
N ASP A 64 12.19 -2.93 2.38
CA ASP A 64 10.97 -2.29 1.89
C ASP A 64 11.30 -1.38 0.71
N MET A 65 10.71 -1.68 -0.45
CA MET A 65 11.10 -1.13 -1.75
C MET A 65 10.14 -0.03 -2.19
N GLY A 66 10.70 1.07 -2.72
CA GLY A 66 9.93 2.10 -3.40
C GLY A 66 9.08 2.98 -2.49
N ILE A 67 9.45 3.10 -1.21
CA ILE A 67 8.69 3.90 -0.25
C ILE A 67 8.97 5.40 -0.45
N ASN A 68 8.02 6.23 -0.01
CA ASN A 68 8.12 7.69 0.02
C ASN A 68 8.46 8.21 1.43
N PHE A 69 8.59 9.54 1.59
CA PHE A 69 8.88 10.16 2.88
C PHE A 69 7.77 9.96 3.92
N ASP A 70 6.49 9.98 3.53
CA ASP A 70 5.39 9.71 4.47
C ASP A 70 5.54 8.33 5.15
N THR A 71 5.95 7.32 4.37
CA THR A 71 6.16 5.96 4.87
C THR A 71 7.43 5.88 5.73
N LEU A 72 8.50 6.58 5.34
CA LEU A 72 9.72 6.67 6.14
C LEU A 72 9.45 7.32 7.50
N ASP A 73 8.70 8.42 7.51
CA ASP A 73 8.33 9.14 8.73
C ASP A 73 7.42 8.28 9.62
N PHE A 74 6.52 7.49 9.03
CA PHE A 74 5.77 6.48 9.77
C PHE A 74 6.70 5.45 10.44
N TYR A 75 7.69 4.90 9.72
CA TYR A 75 8.63 3.95 10.33
C TYR A 75 9.43 4.59 11.47
N ARG A 76 9.90 5.83 11.30
CA ARG A 76 10.62 6.58 12.34
C ARG A 76 9.75 6.81 13.57
N ASP A 77 8.50 7.25 13.39
CA ASP A 77 7.56 7.45 14.50
C ASP A 77 7.28 6.13 15.24
N MET A 78 7.15 5.01 14.52
CA MET A 78 6.96 3.69 15.11
C MET A 78 8.22 3.19 15.84
N GLU A 79 9.40 3.52 15.35
CA GLU A 79 10.68 3.23 16.02
C GLU A 79 10.82 4.05 17.31
N GLU A 80 10.63 5.37 17.24
CA GLU A 80 10.71 6.28 18.39
C GLU A 80 9.72 5.90 19.51
N LYS A 81 8.50 5.50 19.14
CA LYS A 81 7.47 5.01 20.08
C LYS A 81 7.71 3.57 20.54
N GLY A 82 8.70 2.87 19.98
CA GLY A 82 9.05 1.50 20.31
C GLY A 82 8.05 0.46 19.79
N TYR A 83 7.21 0.78 18.81
CA TYR A 83 6.29 -0.16 18.16
C TYR A 83 6.96 -0.99 17.06
N LEU A 84 7.98 -0.45 16.39
CA LEU A 84 8.73 -1.18 15.38
C LEU A 84 9.79 -2.07 16.05
N LYS A 85 9.60 -3.40 16.04
CA LYS A 85 10.58 -4.35 16.62
C LYS A 85 11.42 -5.08 15.57
N MET A 86 11.05 -4.95 14.31
CA MET A 86 11.76 -5.58 13.19
C MET A 86 12.78 -4.63 12.57
N ARG A 87 13.82 -5.16 11.93
CA ARG A 87 14.76 -4.34 11.15
C ARG A 87 14.21 -4.08 9.76
N VAL A 88 14.05 -2.82 9.38
CA VAL A 88 13.55 -2.42 8.06
C VAL A 88 14.65 -1.71 7.30
N HIS A 89 15.08 -2.27 6.17
CA HIS A 89 15.97 -1.62 5.22
C HIS A 89 15.13 -0.91 4.15
N VAL A 90 15.13 0.42 4.17
CA VAL A 90 14.28 1.22 3.29
C VAL A 90 14.99 1.59 1.99
N TYR A 91 14.27 1.48 0.87
CA TYR A 91 14.72 1.90 -0.45
C TYR A 91 13.73 2.92 -0.99
N LEU A 92 14.17 4.18 -1.06
CA LEU A 92 13.32 5.29 -1.47
C LEU A 92 13.03 5.24 -2.97
N ASN A 93 11.82 5.66 -3.36
CA ASN A 93 11.48 5.82 -4.77
C ASN A 93 12.09 7.09 -5.38
N GLU A 94 12.03 7.20 -6.71
CA GLU A 94 12.60 8.32 -7.48
C GLU A 94 12.02 9.69 -7.11
N VAL A 95 10.80 9.74 -6.56
CA VAL A 95 10.17 11.00 -6.13
C VAL A 95 10.96 11.64 -4.98
N CYS A 96 11.61 10.83 -4.14
CA CYS A 96 12.44 11.31 -3.03
C CYS A 96 13.84 11.80 -3.45
N LEU A 97 14.23 11.64 -4.73
CA LEU A 97 15.54 12.07 -5.25
C LEU A 97 15.50 13.46 -5.90
N LYS A 98 14.31 14.02 -6.10
CA LYS A 98 14.09 15.33 -6.70
C LYS A 98 13.91 16.40 -5.63
#